data_AF-F4RBT1-F1
#
_entry.id   AF-F4RBT1-F1
#
_cell.length_a   1.000
_cell.length_b   1.000
_cell.length_c   1.000
_cell.angle_alpha   90.00
_cell.angle_beta   90.00
_cell.angle_gamma   90.00
#
_symmetry.space_group_name_H-M   'P 1'
#
loop_
_entity.id
_entity.type
_entity.pdbx_description
1 polymer ?
#
loop_
_entity_poly.entity_id
_entity_poly.type
_entity_poly.pdbx_seq_one_letter_code
_entity_poly.pdbx_strand_id
1 'polypeptide(L)'
;MSWKLANSILYIAIGFLLAGDFGWKIFAHADSIECDYTWSRPEPWNNHMHLCATNTGARTMYTCSWCGRGDTKLPSAYYCVDELGTLVTKYSWDCDAGMDVNDDPTYSITCKRTVNGTPVDYRCKSRHLNQQCPTNLCKAYE
;
A
#
# COMPACT_ATOMS: atom_id res chain seq x y z
N MET A 1 -20.46 -36.35 -42.51
CA MET A 1 -19.72 -35.15 -42.08
C MET A 1 -18.67 -35.61 -41.07
N SER A 2 -17.41 -35.69 -41.51
CA SER A 2 -16.31 -36.21 -40.68
C SER A 2 -15.73 -35.06 -39.87
N TRP A 3 -15.92 -35.10 -38.56
CA TRP A 3 -15.42 -34.08 -37.64
C TRP A 3 -13.89 -34.26 -37.54
N LYS A 4 -13.14 -33.42 -38.25
CA LYS A 4 -11.68 -33.39 -38.16
C LYS A 4 -11.32 -33.07 -36.70
N LEU A 5 -10.65 -34.02 -36.05
CA LEU A 5 -9.98 -33.85 -34.76
C LEU A 5 -9.11 -32.59 -34.81
N ALA A 6 -9.64 -31.49 -34.27
CA ALA A 6 -8.89 -30.27 -34.05
C ALA A 6 -7.81 -30.57 -33.01
N ASN A 7 -6.56 -30.63 -33.48
CA ASN A 7 -5.29 -30.75 -32.78
C ASN A 7 -5.35 -30.66 -31.24
N SER A 8 -5.35 -31.82 -30.59
CA SER A 8 -5.14 -31.97 -29.13
C SER A 8 -3.90 -31.22 -28.63
N ILE A 9 -2.87 -31.11 -29.48
CA ILE A 9 -1.62 -30.38 -29.19
C ILE A 9 -1.87 -28.88 -28.94
N LEU A 10 -2.84 -28.27 -29.65
CA LEU A 10 -3.13 -26.85 -29.50
C LEU A 10 -3.74 -26.54 -28.13
N TYR A 11 -4.62 -27.42 -27.64
CA TYR A 11 -5.25 -27.26 -26.32
C TYR A 11 -4.25 -27.48 -25.17
N ILE A 12 -3.32 -28.42 -25.33
CA ILE A 12 -2.25 -28.65 -24.35
C ILE A 12 -1.29 -27.43 -24.30
N ALA A 13 -0.93 -26.88 -25.47
CA ALA A 13 -0.07 -25.69 -25.54
C ALA A 13 -0.73 -24.46 -24.89
N ILE A 14 -2.04 -24.25 -25.08
CA ILE A 14 -2.78 -23.17 -24.42
C ILE A 14 -2.82 -23.37 -22.90
N GLY A 15 -2.99 -24.62 -22.42
CA GLY A 15 -2.95 -24.94 -20.99
C GLY A 15 -1.61 -24.59 -20.33
N PHE A 16 -0.48 -24.91 -20.99
CA PHE A 16 0.85 -24.56 -20.48
C PHE A 16 1.17 -23.06 -20.58
N LEU A 17 0.68 -22.36 -21.62
CA LEU A 17 0.85 -20.91 -21.73
C LEU A 17 0.03 -20.17 -20.66
N LEU A 18 -1.18 -20.62 -20.36
CA LEU A 18 -1.99 -20.03 -19.29
C LEU A 18 -1.41 -20.36 -17.89
N ALA A 19 -0.98 -21.60 -17.63
CA ALA A 19 -0.38 -21.94 -16.34
C ALA A 19 1.00 -21.30 -16.13
N GLY A 20 1.77 -21.09 -17.20
CA GLY A 20 3.10 -20.45 -17.15
C GLY A 20 3.04 -18.94 -16.91
N ASP A 21 2.09 -18.22 -17.53
CA ASP A 21 2.00 -16.77 -17.42
C ASP A 21 1.25 -16.31 -16.14
N PHE A 22 0.37 -17.16 -15.59
CA PHE A 22 -0.27 -16.90 -14.30
C PHE A 22 0.54 -17.34 -13.07
N GLY A 23 1.58 -18.15 -13.25
CA GLY A 23 2.30 -18.77 -12.14
C GLY A 23 3.14 -17.82 -11.27
N TRP A 24 3.37 -16.57 -11.69
CA TRP A 24 4.37 -15.70 -11.05
C TRP A 24 3.81 -14.40 -10.45
N LYS A 25 2.52 -14.08 -10.60
CA LYS A 25 1.98 -12.76 -10.17
C LYS A 25 0.56 -12.72 -9.56
N ILE A 26 -0.02 -13.84 -9.11
CA ILE A 26 -1.31 -13.82 -8.37
C ILE A 26 -1.12 -14.18 -6.88
N PHE A 27 -0.15 -13.58 -6.22
CA PHE A 27 -0.18 -13.47 -4.77
C PHE A 27 -0.26 -11.98 -4.40
N ALA A 28 -1.36 -11.34 -4.82
CA ALA A 28 -1.92 -10.33 -3.92
C ALA A 28 -2.17 -11.09 -2.62
N HIS A 29 -1.41 -10.78 -1.56
CA HIS A 29 -1.65 -11.34 -0.24
C HIS A 29 -3.10 -10.99 0.13
N ALA A 30 -4.01 -11.94 -0.10
CA ALA A 30 -5.44 -11.78 0.20
C ALA A 30 -5.67 -11.49 1.69
N ASP A 31 -4.66 -11.80 2.52
CA ASP A 31 -4.64 -11.59 3.97
C ASP A 31 -3.75 -10.39 4.36
N SER A 32 -3.98 -9.23 3.75
CA SER A 32 -3.33 -7.98 4.17
C SER A 32 -4.34 -6.89 4.51
N ILE A 33 -4.03 -6.14 5.56
CA ILE A 33 -4.73 -4.94 5.98
C ILE A 33 -4.19 -3.78 5.14
N GLU A 34 -5.06 -3.12 4.39
CA GLU A 34 -4.74 -1.89 3.68
C GLU A 34 -4.89 -0.69 4.64
N CYS A 35 -3.78 0.01 4.91
CA CYS A 35 -3.73 1.13 5.84
C CYS A 35 -4.19 2.43 5.16
N ASP A 36 -5.48 2.49 4.79
CA ASP A 36 -6.10 3.59 4.04
C ASP A 36 -6.35 4.86 4.87
N TYR A 37 -6.25 4.78 6.21
CA TYR A 37 -6.47 5.92 7.10
C TYR A 37 -5.16 6.45 7.70
N THR A 38 -4.42 5.60 8.40
CA THR A 38 -3.11 5.97 8.96
C THR A 38 -2.11 4.84 8.81
N TRP A 39 -0.85 5.18 8.64
CA TRP A 39 0.27 4.26 8.73
C TRP A 39 1.47 4.96 9.34
N SER A 40 2.20 4.27 10.22
CA SER A 40 3.51 4.75 10.69
C SER A 40 4.50 3.61 10.85
N ARG A 41 5.79 3.97 10.75
CA ARG A 41 6.90 3.08 11.04
C ARG A 41 7.04 2.83 12.56
N PRO A 42 7.85 1.83 12.96
CA PRO A 42 8.23 1.61 14.34
C PRO A 42 8.92 2.83 14.95
N GLU A 43 8.37 3.35 16.05
CA GLU A 43 8.90 4.48 16.80
C GLU A 43 8.74 4.26 18.32
N PRO A 44 9.50 4.96 19.17
CA PRO A 44 9.42 4.74 20.62
C PRO A 44 8.01 4.90 21.21
N TRP A 45 7.20 5.80 20.67
CA TRP A 45 5.84 6.08 21.16
C TRP A 45 4.81 5.01 20.78
N ASN A 46 5.11 4.12 19.81
CA ASN A 46 4.24 3.02 19.41
C ASN A 46 4.83 1.64 19.79
N ASN A 47 5.65 1.59 20.84
CA ASN A 47 6.33 0.38 21.31
C ASN A 47 7.18 -0.29 20.23
N HIS A 48 7.76 0.48 19.30
CA HIS A 48 8.55 -0.03 18.19
C HIS A 48 7.78 -1.00 17.28
N MET A 49 6.49 -0.73 17.06
CA MET A 49 5.63 -1.50 16.15
C MET A 49 5.14 -0.62 15.01
N HIS A 50 4.82 -1.20 13.87
CA HIS A 50 4.10 -0.44 12.84
C HIS A 50 2.68 -0.16 13.32
N LEU A 51 2.16 1.03 13.02
CA LEU A 51 0.73 1.31 13.14
C LEU A 51 0.07 1.29 11.79
N CYS A 52 -1.15 0.78 11.76
CA CYS A 52 -1.98 0.73 10.58
C CYS A 52 -3.42 0.99 11.01
N ALA A 53 -4.08 2.00 10.46
CA ALA A 53 -5.50 2.19 10.62
C ALA A 53 -6.20 2.04 9.27
N THR A 54 -7.33 1.35 9.31
CA THR A 54 -8.29 1.30 8.21
C THR A 54 -9.54 2.08 8.55
N ASN A 55 -10.18 2.67 7.55
CA ASN A 55 -11.49 3.31 7.62
C ASN A 55 -12.50 2.66 6.65
N THR A 56 -12.22 1.44 6.18
CA THR A 56 -13.19 0.63 5.43
C THR A 56 -14.25 0.10 6.40
N GLY A 57 -15.25 0.93 6.70
CA GLY A 57 -16.31 0.64 7.68
C GLY A 57 -16.11 1.42 8.97
N ALA A 58 -15.81 0.73 10.07
CA ALA A 58 -15.45 1.38 11.33
C ALA A 58 -13.94 1.58 11.40
N ARG A 59 -13.50 2.77 11.85
CA ARG A 59 -12.09 3.04 12.05
C ARG A 59 -11.50 2.02 13.02
N THR A 60 -10.60 1.18 12.53
CA THR A 60 -9.92 0.15 13.33
C THR A 60 -8.43 0.40 13.25
N MET A 61 -7.77 0.44 14.41
CA MET A 61 -6.32 0.59 14.53
C MET A 61 -5.69 -0.77 14.79
N TYR A 62 -4.51 -1.00 14.22
CA TYR A 62 -3.71 -2.20 14.39
C TYR A 62 -2.28 -1.83 14.74
N THR A 63 -1.67 -2.64 15.59
CA THR A 63 -0.21 -2.71 15.76
C THR A 63 0.31 -3.93 15.02
N CYS A 64 1.34 -3.75 14.20
CA CYS A 64 1.89 -4.79 13.36
C CYS A 64 3.39 -4.91 13.57
N SER A 65 3.88 -6.15 13.66
CA SER A 65 5.33 -6.42 13.76
C SER A 65 6.05 -6.15 12.43
N TRP A 66 5.33 -6.20 11.32
CA TRP A 66 5.84 -5.90 9.99
C TRP A 66 4.74 -5.34 9.09
N CYS A 67 5.11 -4.40 8.24
CA CYS A 67 4.29 -3.91 7.14
C CYS A 67 5.16 -3.78 5.88
N GLY A 68 4.66 -4.30 4.77
CA GLY A 68 5.28 -4.22 3.46
C GLY A 68 4.26 -4.58 2.39
N ARG A 69 4.26 -3.83 1.28
CA ARG A 69 3.40 -4.14 0.14
C ARG A 69 3.98 -5.33 -0.62
N GLY A 70 3.10 -6.19 -1.13
CA GLY A 70 3.51 -7.35 -1.95
C GLY A 70 4.20 -6.95 -3.26
N ASP A 71 3.96 -5.72 -3.75
CA ASP A 71 4.62 -5.16 -4.93
C ASP A 71 5.97 -4.49 -4.63
N THR A 72 6.45 -4.55 -3.39
CA THR A 72 7.70 -3.95 -2.88
C THR A 72 7.76 -2.42 -2.97
N LYS A 73 6.66 -1.75 -3.34
CA LYS A 73 6.60 -0.30 -3.39
C LYS A 73 6.36 0.30 -2.02
N LEU A 74 6.76 1.55 -1.86
CA LEU A 74 6.43 2.36 -0.69
C LEU A 74 5.01 2.91 -0.82
N PRO A 75 4.36 3.22 0.32
CA PRO A 75 3.14 4.00 0.27
C PRO A 75 3.48 5.38 -0.30
N SER A 76 2.54 5.95 -1.06
CA SER A 76 2.78 7.19 -1.78
C SER A 76 1.52 8.04 -1.91
N ALA A 77 1.71 9.32 -2.17
CA ALA A 77 0.64 10.30 -2.34
C ALA A 77 0.88 11.19 -3.58
N TYR A 78 -0.15 11.94 -3.98
CA TYR A 78 -0.15 12.82 -5.14
C TYR A 78 -0.34 14.29 -4.74
N TYR A 79 0.18 15.21 -5.58
CA TYR A 79 0.04 16.65 -5.42
C TYR A 79 0.40 17.14 -4.02
N CYS A 80 1.66 16.93 -3.64
CA CYS A 80 2.15 17.29 -2.32
C CYS A 80 2.76 18.69 -2.30
N VAL A 81 2.57 19.37 -1.17
CA VAL A 81 3.13 20.66 -0.81
C VAL A 81 3.95 20.56 0.47
N ASP A 82 4.93 21.44 0.62
CA ASP A 82 5.67 21.64 1.86
C ASP A 82 4.87 22.45 2.90
N GLU A 83 5.52 22.77 4.02
CA GLU A 83 4.95 23.58 5.11
C GLU A 83 4.55 24.99 4.65
N LEU A 84 5.23 25.55 3.64
CA LEU A 84 4.95 26.87 3.07
C LEU A 84 3.83 26.82 2.01
N GLY A 85 3.33 25.62 1.68
CA GLY A 85 2.34 25.42 0.62
C GLY A 85 2.96 25.39 -0.78
N THR A 86 4.28 25.30 -0.89
CA THR A 86 4.97 25.19 -2.19
C THR A 86 4.79 23.78 -2.74
N LEU A 87 4.34 23.68 -3.99
CA LEU A 87 4.18 22.39 -4.67
C LEU A 87 5.54 21.73 -4.88
N VAL A 88 5.74 20.60 -4.21
CA VAL A 88 6.98 19.80 -4.29
C VAL A 88 6.87 18.66 -5.31
N THR A 89 5.65 18.16 -5.56
CA THR A 89 5.41 17.11 -6.55
C THR A 89 3.98 17.17 -7.10
N LYS A 90 3.82 16.80 -8.38
CA LYS A 90 2.52 16.53 -9.01
C LYS A 90 2.20 15.05 -9.11
N TYR A 91 3.23 14.20 -9.12
CA TYR A 91 3.13 12.77 -9.36
C TYR A 91 3.27 11.99 -8.05
N SER A 92 3.31 10.66 -8.18
CA SER A 92 3.45 9.75 -7.04
C SER A 92 4.70 10.10 -6.27
N TRP A 93 4.54 10.29 -4.97
CA TRP A 93 5.63 10.64 -4.09
C TRP A 93 5.61 9.76 -2.85
N ASP A 94 6.70 9.03 -2.67
CA ASP A 94 6.81 8.05 -1.60
C ASP A 94 6.77 8.72 -0.22
N CYS A 95 6.12 8.06 0.74
CA CYS A 95 5.97 8.50 2.11
C CYS A 95 6.57 7.41 3.01
N ASP A 96 7.90 7.35 3.09
CA ASP A 96 8.64 6.24 3.72
C ASP A 96 8.59 6.24 5.25
N ALA A 97 8.17 7.35 5.88
CA ALA A 97 8.13 7.48 7.34
C ALA A 97 6.72 7.38 7.93
N GLY A 98 5.67 7.60 7.14
CA GLY A 98 4.30 7.56 7.62
C GLY A 98 3.32 8.22 6.66
N MET A 99 2.04 7.98 6.89
CA MET A 99 0.96 8.61 6.15
C MET A 99 -0.28 8.73 7.03
N ASP A 100 -0.94 9.88 7.04
CA ASP A 100 -2.14 10.11 7.85
C ASP A 100 -3.19 10.88 7.08
N VAL A 101 -4.43 10.84 7.56
CA VAL A 101 -5.52 11.72 7.07
C VAL A 101 -5.64 12.90 8.04
N ASN A 102 -5.75 14.11 7.50
CA ASN A 102 -5.95 15.35 8.25
C ASN A 102 -7.26 16.04 7.82
N ASP A 103 -7.64 17.08 8.55
CA ASP A 103 -8.92 17.78 8.34
C ASP A 103 -8.89 18.85 7.23
N ASP A 104 -7.75 19.06 6.55
CA ASP A 104 -7.64 20.01 5.44
C ASP A 104 -8.35 19.45 4.19
N PRO A 105 -9.43 20.09 3.70
CA PRO A 105 -10.16 19.59 2.53
C PRO A 105 -9.36 19.71 1.22
N THR A 106 -8.31 20.54 1.17
CA THR A 106 -7.47 20.75 0.00
C THR A 106 -6.32 19.75 -0.05
N TYR A 107 -5.71 19.49 1.11
CA TYR A 107 -4.56 18.59 1.26
C TYR A 107 -4.77 17.61 2.42
N SER A 108 -5.78 16.76 2.28
CA SER A 108 -6.29 15.88 3.33
C SER A 108 -5.35 14.76 3.75
N ILE A 109 -4.21 14.59 3.07
CA ILE A 109 -3.25 13.53 3.36
C ILE A 109 -1.97 14.15 3.89
N THR A 110 -1.52 13.75 5.06
CA THR A 110 -0.16 14.03 5.54
C THR A 110 0.76 12.89 5.09
N CYS A 111 1.76 13.20 4.27
CA CYS A 111 2.82 12.29 3.84
C CYS A 111 4.08 12.60 4.64
N LYS A 112 4.59 11.63 5.41
CA LYS A 112 5.84 11.79 6.16
C LYS A 112 6.98 11.15 5.39
N ARG A 113 8.05 11.92 5.16
CA ARG A 113 9.26 11.45 4.48
C ARG A 113 10.48 11.58 5.36
N THR A 114 11.42 10.65 5.25
CA THR A 114 12.71 10.79 5.93
C THR A 114 13.60 11.74 5.13
N VAL A 115 13.96 12.87 5.73
CA VAL A 115 14.94 13.83 5.20
C VAL A 115 16.09 13.92 6.20
N ASN A 116 17.30 13.54 5.78
CA ASN A 116 18.49 13.51 6.64
C ASN A 116 18.30 12.71 7.95
N GLY A 117 17.53 11.62 7.89
CA GLY A 117 17.24 10.77 9.05
C GLY A 117 16.03 11.22 9.90
N THR A 118 15.46 12.38 9.62
CA THR A 118 14.33 12.94 10.37
C THR A 118 13.04 12.88 9.54
N PRO A 119 11.91 12.44 10.11
CA PRO A 119 10.61 12.57 9.47
C PRO A 119 10.23 14.05 9.26
N VAL A 120 9.86 14.40 8.05
CA VAL A 120 9.33 15.70 7.66
C VAL A 120 7.95 15.50 7.04
N ASP A 121 7.01 16.31 7.47
CA ASP A 121 5.63 16.24 7.04
C ASP A 121 5.41 17.09 5.78
N TYR A 122 4.69 16.50 4.82
CA TYR A 122 4.21 17.16 3.62
C TYR A 122 2.70 16.96 3.53
N ARG A 123 1.98 17.96 3.02
CA ARG A 123 0.52 17.85 2.85
C ARG A 123 0.22 17.53 1.39
N CYS A 124 -0.63 16.55 1.13
CA CYS A 124 -0.91 16.00 -0.18
C CYS A 124 -2.41 15.94 -0.42
N LYS A 125 -2.81 16.04 -1.69
CA LYS A 125 -4.22 16.08 -2.07
C LYS A 125 -4.91 14.72 -1.99
N SER A 126 -4.20 13.64 -2.32
CA SER A 126 -4.78 12.30 -2.33
C SER A 126 -3.72 11.22 -2.16
N ARG A 127 -4.14 10.05 -1.66
CA ARG A 127 -3.33 8.83 -1.63
C ARG A 127 -3.12 8.27 -3.03
N HIS A 128 -2.00 7.59 -3.24
CA HIS A 128 -1.72 6.79 -4.43
C HIS A 128 -1.66 5.30 -4.07
N LEU A 129 -0.68 4.92 -3.25
CA LEU A 129 -0.52 3.57 -2.73
C LEU A 129 -0.60 3.64 -1.21
N ASN A 130 -1.45 2.82 -0.59
CA ASN A 130 -1.44 2.70 0.87
C ASN A 130 -0.44 1.62 1.29
N GLN A 131 -0.05 1.67 2.55
CA GLN A 131 0.71 0.58 3.12
C GLN A 131 -0.16 -0.66 3.26
N GLN A 132 0.46 -1.83 3.11
CA GLN A 132 -0.15 -3.12 3.45
C GLN A 132 0.59 -3.75 4.63
N CYS A 133 -0.16 -4.39 5.52
CA CYS A 133 0.37 -5.15 6.65
C CYS A 133 -0.30 -6.53 6.68
N PRO A 134 0.45 -7.65 6.74
CA PRO A 134 -0.13 -8.99 6.82
C PRO A 134 -0.97 -9.16 8.08
N THR A 135 -2.20 -9.64 7.92
CA THR A 135 -3.17 -9.75 9.02
C THR A 135 -2.65 -10.64 10.16
N ASN A 136 -1.90 -11.70 9.84
CA ASN A 136 -1.30 -12.63 10.81
C ASN A 136 -0.15 -12.02 11.63
N LEU A 137 0.37 -10.85 11.23
CA LEU A 137 1.43 -10.12 11.92
C LEU A 137 0.92 -8.88 12.66
N CYS A 138 -0.40 -8.67 12.64
CA CYS A 138 -1.08 -7.52 13.21
C CYS A 138 -2.01 -7.94 14.36
N LYS A 139 -2.18 -7.03 15.31
CA LYS A 139 -3.17 -7.13 16.39
C LYS A 139 -3.98 -5.86 16.43
N ALA A 140 -5.30 -5.99 16.55
CA ALA A 140 -6.16 -4.83 16.79
C ALA A 140 -5.69 -4.10 18.05
N TYR A 141 -5.59 -2.80 17.96
CA TYR A 141 -5.24 -1.91 19.06
C TYR A 141 -6.54 -1.60 19.81
N GLU A 142 -6.73 -2.24 20.97
CA GLU A 142 -7.84 -2.00 21.88
C GLU A 142 -7.63 -0.75 22.72
#